data_AF-A0A374WI45-F1
#
_entry.id   AF-A0A374WI45-F1
#
_cell.length_a   1.000
_cell.length_b   1.000
_cell.length_c   1.000
_cell.angle_alpha   90.00
_cell.angle_beta   90.00
_cell.angle_gamma   90.00
#
_symmetry.space_group_name_H-M   'P 1'
#
loop_
_entity.id
_entity.type
_entity.pdbx_description
1 polymer ?
#
loop_
_entity_poly.entity_id
_entity_poly.type
_entity_poly.pdbx_seq_one_letter_code
_entity_poly.pdbx_strand_id
1 'polypeptide(L)'
;MEEYITRFSTYLFWDVNKDDLDMEKHSQYIIKRVLEYGMLQDWNIVKQYYGLGRIVEIAKGFRELEPRALAYLSAISQTPKEQFRCYTYQRSNPQHWNF
;
A
#
# COMPACT_ATOMS: atom_id res chain seq x y z
N MET A 1 9.63 -7.23 -17.26
CA MET A 1 8.79 -6.36 -16.40
C MET A 1 7.50 -7.09 -15.99
N GLU A 2 6.91 -7.89 -16.89
CA GLU A 2 5.75 -8.78 -16.65
C GLU A 2 5.96 -9.87 -15.56
N GLU A 3 7.20 -10.24 -15.25
CA GLU A 3 7.52 -11.35 -14.32
C GLU A 3 7.04 -11.13 -12.87
N TYR A 4 6.86 -9.87 -12.44
CA TYR A 4 6.44 -9.58 -11.07
C TYR A 4 4.92 -9.65 -10.87
N ILE A 5 4.13 -9.24 -11.88
CA ILE A 5 2.67 -9.17 -11.76
C ILE A 5 2.07 -10.56 -11.57
N THR A 6 2.61 -11.57 -12.26
CA THR A 6 2.16 -12.96 -12.19
C THR A 6 2.52 -13.65 -10.87
N ARG A 7 3.47 -13.09 -10.10
CA ARG A 7 3.89 -13.63 -8.80
C ARG A 7 3.01 -13.19 -7.64
N PHE A 8 2.17 -12.17 -7.84
CA PHE A 8 1.22 -11.73 -6.82
C PHE A 8 0.06 -12.71 -6.65
N SER A 9 -0.49 -12.76 -5.44
CA SER A 9 -1.73 -13.46 -5.13
C SER A 9 -2.83 -13.07 -6.10
N THR A 10 -3.52 -14.06 -6.67
CA THR A 10 -4.41 -13.85 -7.81
C THR A 10 -5.59 -12.91 -7.52
N TYR A 11 -6.02 -12.88 -6.25
CA TYR A 11 -7.14 -12.06 -5.77
C TYR A 11 -6.77 -10.58 -5.57
N LEU A 12 -5.49 -10.19 -5.58
CA LEU A 12 -5.09 -8.81 -5.33
C LEU A 12 -5.56 -7.82 -6.38
N PHE A 13 -5.87 -8.29 -7.58
CA PHE A 13 -6.20 -7.47 -8.74
C PHE A 13 -7.51 -7.94 -9.38
N TRP A 14 -8.48 -8.33 -8.56
CA TRP A 14 -9.76 -8.89 -9.03
C TRP A 14 -10.60 -7.89 -9.85
N ASP A 15 -10.34 -6.61 -9.69
CA ASP A 15 -11.05 -5.48 -10.29
C ASP A 15 -10.35 -4.88 -11.53
N VAL A 16 -9.19 -5.39 -11.93
CA VAL A 16 -8.41 -4.87 -13.06
C VAL A 16 -7.88 -5.98 -13.95
N ASN A 17 -7.66 -5.66 -15.23
CA ASN A 17 -6.95 -6.56 -16.12
C ASN A 17 -5.45 -6.57 -15.77
N LYS A 18 -4.90 -7.77 -15.52
CA LYS A 18 -3.50 -7.92 -15.08
C LYS A 18 -2.50 -7.59 -16.19
N ASP A 19 -2.90 -7.78 -17.44
CA ASP A 19 -2.03 -7.50 -18.59
C ASP A 19 -1.79 -5.99 -18.77
N ASP A 20 -2.68 -5.16 -18.23
CA ASP A 20 -2.56 -3.70 -18.23
C ASP A 20 -1.79 -3.16 -17.02
N LEU A 21 -1.49 -4.02 -16.02
CA LEU A 21 -0.74 -3.61 -14.84
C LEU A 21 0.76 -3.50 -15.14
N ASP A 22 1.30 -2.38 -14.70
CA ASP A 22 2.70 -2.01 -14.85
C ASP A 22 3.20 -1.56 -13.48
N MET A 23 4.29 -2.19 -13.01
CA MET A 23 4.85 -1.94 -11.69
C MET A 23 5.23 -0.47 -11.48
N GLU A 24 5.75 0.20 -12.49
CA GLU A 24 6.18 1.59 -12.35
C GLU A 24 5.01 2.57 -12.50
N LYS A 25 4.19 2.41 -13.53
CA LYS A 25 3.06 3.31 -13.80
C LYS A 25 1.96 3.21 -12.74
N HIS A 26 1.78 2.03 -12.16
CA HIS A 26 0.70 1.74 -11.21
C HIS A 26 1.21 1.52 -9.78
N SER A 27 2.40 2.03 -9.45
CA SER A 27 3.06 1.78 -8.17
C SER A 27 2.18 2.13 -6.96
N GLN A 28 1.44 3.25 -7.01
CA GLN A 28 0.52 3.66 -5.94
C GLN A 28 -0.58 2.62 -5.69
N TYR A 29 -1.22 2.15 -6.76
CA TYR A 29 -2.29 1.16 -6.70
C TYR A 29 -1.77 -0.18 -6.17
N ILE A 30 -0.68 -0.69 -6.76
CA ILE A 30 -0.08 -1.98 -6.38
C ILE A 30 0.36 -1.96 -4.92
N ILE A 31 1.07 -0.92 -4.48
CA ILE A 31 1.53 -0.79 -3.09
C ILE A 31 0.34 -0.75 -2.15
N LYS A 32 -0.70 0.06 -2.43
CA LYS A 32 -1.90 0.14 -1.58
C LYS A 32 -2.59 -1.23 -1.47
N ARG A 33 -2.79 -1.92 -2.60
CA ARG A 33 -3.45 -3.24 -2.63
C ARG A 33 -2.69 -4.29 -1.83
N VAL A 34 -1.37 -4.34 -1.96
CA VAL A 34 -0.55 -5.29 -1.19
C VAL A 34 -0.56 -4.96 0.31
N LEU A 35 -0.54 -3.68 0.67
CA LEU A 35 -0.61 -3.26 2.07
C LEU A 35 -1.94 -3.60 2.73
N GLU A 36 -3.06 -3.45 2.02
CA GLU A 36 -4.41 -3.64 2.57
C GLU A 36 -4.86 -5.11 2.50
N TYR A 37 -4.50 -5.85 1.44
CA TYR A 37 -5.03 -7.18 1.16
C TYR A 37 -3.97 -8.26 0.90
N GLY A 38 -2.69 -7.88 0.82
CA GLY A 38 -1.61 -8.80 0.45
C GLY A 38 -1.21 -9.77 1.55
N MET A 39 -0.68 -10.92 1.13
CA MET A 39 0.03 -11.84 2.01
C MET A 39 1.49 -11.42 2.18
N LEU A 40 2.20 -12.06 3.10
CA LEU A 40 3.62 -11.80 3.34
C LEU A 40 4.48 -11.97 2.07
N GLN A 41 4.11 -12.91 1.19
CA GLN A 41 4.80 -13.11 -0.09
C GLN A 41 4.64 -11.91 -1.02
N ASP A 42 3.43 -11.37 -1.13
CA ASP A 42 3.14 -10.15 -1.90
C ASP A 42 3.91 -8.95 -1.36
N TRP A 43 3.94 -8.81 -0.04
CA TRP A 43 4.73 -7.78 0.64
C TRP A 43 6.22 -7.90 0.31
N ASN A 44 6.77 -9.12 0.33
CA ASN A 44 8.17 -9.34 -0.01
C ASN A 44 8.47 -8.96 -1.46
N ILE A 45 7.56 -9.23 -2.40
CA ILE A 45 7.70 -8.82 -3.80
C ILE A 45 7.76 -7.28 -3.91
N VAL A 46 6.79 -6.58 -3.33
CA VAL A 46 6.74 -5.11 -3.34
C VAL A 46 7.98 -4.51 -2.67
N LYS A 47 8.37 -5.04 -1.50
CA LYS A 47 9.54 -4.57 -0.77
C LYS A 47 10.84 -4.81 -1.54
N GLN A 48 10.99 -5.94 -2.22
CA GLN A 48 12.15 -6.24 -3.05
C GLN A 48 12.22 -5.33 -4.26
N TYR A 49 11.09 -5.04 -4.90
CA TYR A 49 11.04 -4.25 -6.13
C TYR A 49 11.18 -2.75 -5.89
N TYR A 50 10.37 -2.16 -5.01
CA TYR A 50 10.35 -0.71 -4.79
C TYR A 50 11.32 -0.25 -3.70
N GLY A 51 11.65 -1.13 -2.76
CA GLY A 51 12.38 -0.76 -1.54
C GLY A 51 11.50 -0.03 -0.52
N LEU A 52 11.84 -0.17 0.77
CA LEU A 52 11.03 0.36 1.88
C LEU A 52 10.89 1.89 1.81
N GLY A 53 11.95 2.62 1.46
CA GLY A 53 11.91 4.09 1.38
C GLY A 53 10.89 4.59 0.36
N ARG A 54 10.91 4.05 -0.86
CA ARG A 54 9.95 4.42 -1.92
C ARG A 54 8.51 4.08 -1.52
N ILE A 55 8.29 2.92 -0.90
CA ILE A 55 6.98 2.51 -0.39
C ILE A 55 6.45 3.53 0.62
N VAL A 56 7.29 3.93 1.59
CA VAL A 56 6.91 4.91 2.61
C VAL A 56 6.58 6.26 1.99
N GLU A 57 7.41 6.76 1.07
CA GLU A 57 7.17 8.04 0.39
C GLU A 57 5.86 8.03 -0.41
N ILE A 58 5.56 6.95 -1.12
CA ILE A 58 4.26 6.78 -1.79
C ILE A 58 3.12 6.73 -0.76
N ALA A 59 3.28 5.95 0.31
CA ALA A 59 2.24 5.76 1.31
C ALA A 59 1.89 7.04 2.10
N LYS A 60 2.85 7.94 2.30
CA LYS A 60 2.61 9.26 2.90
C LYS A 60 1.58 10.08 2.12
N GLY A 61 1.48 9.88 0.80
CA GLY A 61 0.56 10.58 -0.09
C GLY A 61 -0.88 10.03 -0.09
N PHE A 62 -1.11 8.82 0.43
CA PHE A 62 -2.43 8.20 0.40
C PHE A 62 -3.45 9.00 1.23
N ARG A 63 -4.62 9.26 0.63
CA ARG A 63 -5.74 9.92 1.32
C ARG A 63 -6.35 9.02 2.39
N GLU A 64 -6.33 7.72 2.15
CA GLU A 64 -6.83 6.68 3.03
C GLU A 64 -5.89 5.47 2.95
N LEU A 65 -5.75 4.78 4.06
CA LEU A 65 -5.05 3.50 4.16
C LEU A 65 -5.66 2.77 5.36
N GLU A 66 -5.81 1.46 5.28
CA GLU A 66 -6.27 0.68 6.43
C GLU A 66 -5.43 0.97 7.69
N PRO A 67 -6.05 1.14 8.88
CA PRO A 67 -5.31 1.44 10.11
C PRO A 67 -4.20 0.43 10.44
N ARG A 68 -4.43 -0.86 10.13
CA ARG A 68 -3.46 -1.94 10.32
C ARG A 68 -2.26 -1.79 9.38
N ALA A 69 -2.51 -1.49 8.11
CA ALA A 69 -1.47 -1.24 7.12
C ALA A 69 -0.62 0.00 7.48
N LEU A 70 -1.26 1.10 7.89
CA LEU A 70 -0.57 2.29 8.39
C LEU A 70 0.28 1.98 9.62
N ALA A 71 -0.29 1.27 10.61
CA ALA A 71 0.43 0.90 11.82
C ALA A 71 1.65 0.03 11.51
N TYR A 72 1.50 -0.95 10.61
CA TYR A 72 2.60 -1.78 10.15
C TYR A 72 3.70 -0.95 9.50
N LEU A 73 3.36 -0.11 8.49
CA LEU A 73 4.33 0.75 7.81
C LEU A 73 5.08 1.67 8.77
N SER A 74 4.36 2.32 9.67
CA SER A 74 4.93 3.20 10.68
C SER A 74 5.95 2.46 11.55
N ALA A 75 5.61 1.25 12.00
CA ALA A 75 6.50 0.43 12.83
C ALA A 75 7.76 -0.02 12.08
N ILE A 76 7.61 -0.58 10.87
CA ILE A 76 8.74 -1.17 10.15
C ILE A 76 9.69 -0.13 9.54
N SER A 77 9.19 1.08 9.27
CA SER A 77 9.99 2.17 8.71
C SER A 77 10.46 3.18 9.76
N GLN A 78 10.03 3.01 11.02
CA GLN A 78 10.24 3.97 12.09
C GLN A 78 9.75 5.39 11.73
N THR A 79 8.76 5.49 10.83
CA THR A 79 8.17 6.76 10.41
C THR A 79 6.95 7.06 11.28
N PRO A 80 6.88 8.21 11.97
CA PRO A 80 5.71 8.61 12.75
C PRO A 80 4.43 8.65 11.90
N LYS A 81 3.29 8.24 12.47
CA LYS A 81 1.99 8.20 11.77
C LYS A 81 1.56 9.59 11.28
N GLU A 82 2.00 10.64 11.97
CA GLU A 82 1.80 12.05 11.66
C GLU A 82 2.30 12.44 10.27
N GLN A 83 3.29 11.73 9.73
CA GLN A 83 3.83 12.00 8.40
C GLN A 83 2.93 11.46 7.28
N PHE A 84 1.92 10.64 7.60
CA PHE A 84 1.02 10.05 6.63
C PHE A 84 -0.25 10.90 6.51
N ARG A 85 -0.59 11.31 5.29
CA ARG A 85 -1.79 12.11 4.99
C ARG A 85 -3.07 11.42 5.45
N CYS A 86 -3.17 10.11 5.31
CA CYS A 86 -4.34 9.33 5.74
C CYS A 86 -4.62 9.48 7.24
N TYR A 87 -3.57 9.57 8.08
CA TYR A 87 -3.71 9.72 9.52
C TYR A 87 -4.17 11.13 9.92
N THR A 88 -3.56 12.16 9.35
CA THR A 88 -3.92 13.56 9.64
C THR A 88 -5.32 13.90 9.13
N TYR A 89 -5.70 13.35 7.96
CA TYR A 89 -7.02 13.51 7.39
C TYR A 89 -8.12 12.88 8.26
N GLN A 90 -7.93 11.64 8.72
CA GLN A 90 -8.88 10.97 9.62
C GLN A 90 -9.05 11.70 10.96
N ARG A 91 -7.96 12.23 11.54
CA ARG A 91 -8.05 13.02 12.79
C ARG A 91 -8.80 14.33 12.62
N SER A 92 -8.62 15.01 11.48
CA SER A 92 -9.25 16.30 11.21
C SER A 92 -10.73 16.15 10.85
N ASN A 93 -11.13 14.98 10.33
CA ASN A 93 -12.49 14.65 9.96
C ASN A 93 -12.94 13.35 10.66
N PRO A 94 -13.16 13.38 11.98
CA PRO A 94 -13.59 12.20 12.72
C PRO A 94 -14.93 11.71 12.16
N GLN A 95 -14.97 10.45 11.72
CA GLN A 95 -16.23 9.82 11.31
C GLN A 95 -17.12 9.64 12.55
N HIS A 96 -18.41 9.97 12.41
CA HIS A 96 -19.40 9.78 13.47
C HIS A 96 -19.64 8.29 13.79
N TRP A 97 -19.31 7.39 12.86
CA TRP A 97 -19.44 5.95 13.01
C TRP A 97 -18.25 5.24 12.34
N ASN A 98 -17.51 4.43 13.11
CA ASN A 98 -16.53 3.49 12.58
C ASN A 98 -17.16 2.09 12.67
N PHE A 99 -17.53 1.51 11.52
CA PHE A 99 -18.07 0.14 11.43
C PHE A 99 -16.95 -0.89 11.27
#